data_AF-A0A957IB25-F1
#
_entry.id   AF-A0A957IB25-F1
#
_cell.length_a   1.000
_cell.length_b   1.000
_cell.length_c   1.000
_cell.angle_alpha   90.00
_cell.angle_beta   90.00
_cell.angle_gamma   90.00
#
_symmetry.space_group_name_H-M   'P 1'
#
loop_
_entity.id
_entity.type
_entity.pdbx_description
1 polymer ?
#
loop_
_entity_poly.entity_id
_entity_poly.type
_entity_poly.pdbx_seq_one_letter_code
_entity_poly.pdbx_strand_id
1 'polypeptide(L)'
;WGRSYEGYSQDSKLVSELAVAYVQGLQGEDLAGETAVLPSVKHFIADAATTWGTSKRINREELAAVAVDETLANAHVSDMQRAVALGAWQIDQGVTEIDEETLRAVHLPPYLAAIKAGALNIMVSYSSWGGLRMHAQKYLLTDVLKGEYGFSGFLVSDWEAVQQIDPDLKTSVVTSINAGL
;
A
#
# COMPACT_ATOMS: atom_id res chain seq x y z
N TRP A 1 -7.01 3.89 -12.28
CA TRP A 1 -5.81 3.58 -11.50
C TRP A 1 -5.13 2.37 -12.12
N GLY A 2 -3.80 2.34 -12.23
CA GLY A 2 -3.09 1.30 -13.00
C GLY A 2 -3.11 -0.09 -12.36
N ARG A 3 -3.40 -0.17 -11.06
CA ARG A 3 -3.35 -1.38 -10.24
C ARG A 3 -4.72 -1.97 -9.92
N SER A 4 -5.77 -1.52 -10.63
CA SER A 4 -7.13 -2.03 -10.42
C SER A 4 -7.25 -3.54 -10.61
N TYR A 5 -6.36 -4.18 -11.38
CA TYR A 5 -6.32 -5.63 -11.56
C TYR A 5 -5.76 -6.40 -10.35
N GLU A 6 -5.13 -5.73 -9.39
CA GLU A 6 -4.60 -6.35 -8.16
C GLU A 6 -5.66 -6.48 -7.06
N GLY A 7 -6.74 -5.70 -7.16
CA GLY A 7 -7.88 -5.78 -6.25
C GLY A 7 -8.95 -6.76 -6.73
N TYR A 8 -9.79 -7.23 -5.80
CA TYR A 8 -10.82 -8.21 -6.13
C TYR A 8 -12.11 -7.60 -6.70
N SER A 9 -12.51 -6.42 -6.22
CA SER A 9 -13.78 -5.78 -6.58
C SER A 9 -13.83 -4.35 -6.07
N GLN A 10 -14.83 -3.59 -6.55
CA GLN A 10 -15.28 -2.33 -5.95
C GLN A 10 -16.27 -2.54 -4.79
N ASP A 11 -16.79 -3.75 -4.61
CA ASP A 11 -17.70 -4.10 -3.51
C ASP A 11 -16.91 -4.49 -2.26
N SER A 12 -16.91 -3.62 -1.26
CA SER A 12 -16.20 -3.82 0.01
C SER A 12 -16.58 -5.11 0.72
N LYS A 13 -17.84 -5.58 0.60
CA LYS A 13 -18.27 -6.83 1.23
C LYS A 13 -17.60 -8.04 0.57
N LEU A 14 -17.59 -8.07 -0.76
CA LEU A 14 -16.91 -9.13 -1.52
C LEU A 14 -15.40 -9.11 -1.24
N VAL A 15 -14.78 -7.93 -1.16
CA VAL A 15 -13.35 -7.80 -0.81
C VAL A 15 -13.09 -8.33 0.60
N SER A 16 -13.97 -8.04 1.58
CA SER A 16 -13.86 -8.59 2.94
C SER A 16 -13.95 -10.12 2.98
N GLU A 17 -14.90 -10.72 2.26
CA GLU A 17 -15.07 -12.18 2.19
C GLU A 17 -13.81 -12.85 1.60
N LEU A 18 -13.28 -12.28 0.52
CA LEU A 18 -12.08 -12.81 -0.14
C LEU A 18 -10.80 -12.58 0.68
N ALA A 19 -10.71 -11.48 1.43
CA ALA A 19 -9.60 -11.23 2.35
C ALA A 19 -9.54 -12.28 3.46
N VAL A 20 -10.69 -12.66 4.04
CA VAL A 20 -10.77 -13.73 5.04
C VAL A 20 -10.30 -15.06 4.44
N ALA A 21 -10.80 -15.42 3.27
CA ALA A 21 -10.41 -16.65 2.59
C ALA A 21 -8.90 -16.69 2.27
N TYR A 22 -8.33 -15.56 1.83
CA TYR A 22 -6.90 -15.45 1.52
C TYR A 22 -6.03 -15.62 2.77
N VAL A 23 -6.38 -14.93 3.87
CA VAL A 23 -5.64 -15.01 5.13
C VAL A 23 -5.69 -16.43 5.69
N GLN A 24 -6.88 -17.02 5.80
CA GLN A 24 -7.04 -18.38 6.33
C GLN A 24 -6.37 -19.43 5.44
N GLY A 25 -6.47 -19.30 4.12
CA GLY A 25 -5.86 -20.22 3.18
C GLY A 25 -4.34 -20.26 3.26
N LEU A 26 -3.69 -19.11 3.49
CA LEU A 26 -2.24 -19.04 3.65
C LEU A 26 -1.77 -19.49 5.04
N GLN A 27 -2.49 -19.12 6.10
CA GLN A 27 -2.08 -19.47 7.46
C GLN A 27 -2.38 -20.92 7.82
N GLY A 28 -3.33 -21.56 7.14
CA GLY A 28 -3.79 -22.91 7.52
C GLY A 28 -4.47 -22.94 8.89
N GLU A 29 -4.55 -24.12 9.49
CA GLU A 29 -5.12 -24.31 10.83
C GLU A 29 -4.16 -23.86 11.95
N ASP A 30 -2.85 -23.94 11.69
CA ASP A 30 -1.78 -23.55 12.60
C ASP A 30 -0.68 -22.86 11.81
N LEU A 31 -0.31 -21.64 12.22
CA LEU A 31 0.73 -20.86 11.59
C LEU A 31 2.13 -21.49 11.75
N ALA A 32 2.30 -22.43 12.68
CA ALA A 32 3.51 -23.24 12.81
C ALA A 32 3.54 -24.47 11.88
N GLY A 33 2.49 -24.70 11.09
CA GLY A 33 2.42 -25.82 10.15
C GLY A 33 3.44 -25.72 9.02
N GLU A 34 3.88 -26.86 8.49
CA GLU A 34 4.96 -26.95 7.48
C GLU A 34 4.66 -26.16 6.19
N THR A 35 3.39 -25.99 5.84
CA THR A 35 2.95 -25.27 4.64
C THR A 35 2.34 -23.90 4.95
N ALA A 36 2.31 -23.50 6.23
CA ALA A 36 1.72 -22.24 6.62
C ALA A 36 2.61 -21.06 6.22
N VAL A 37 1.99 -19.99 5.74
CA VAL A 37 2.65 -18.77 5.32
C VAL A 37 1.98 -17.59 6.00
N LEU A 38 2.78 -16.68 6.55
CA LEU A 38 2.27 -15.43 7.11
C LEU A 38 1.90 -14.45 5.97
N PRO A 39 0.62 -14.10 5.78
CA PRO A 39 0.22 -13.16 4.74
C PRO A 39 0.56 -11.72 5.10
N SER A 40 0.89 -10.92 4.09
CA SER A 40 0.98 -9.46 4.18
C SER A 40 -0.22 -8.83 3.47
N VAL A 41 -1.17 -8.29 4.25
CA VAL A 41 -2.38 -7.64 3.70
C VAL A 41 -2.01 -6.24 3.23
N LYS A 42 -2.45 -5.84 2.02
CA LYS A 42 -1.96 -4.60 1.40
C LYS A 42 -2.96 -3.88 0.48
N HIS A 43 -2.82 -2.57 0.24
CA HIS A 43 -1.92 -1.63 0.96
C HIS A 43 -2.75 -0.70 1.84
N PHE A 44 -2.38 -0.60 3.13
CA PHE A 44 -3.10 0.18 4.12
C PHE A 44 -2.74 1.68 4.01
N ILE A 45 -3.61 2.58 3.56
CA ILE A 45 -4.97 2.30 3.10
C ILE A 45 -5.39 3.22 1.94
N ALA A 46 -6.39 2.76 1.18
CA ALA A 46 -7.12 3.54 0.17
C ALA A 46 -6.25 4.06 -0.99
N ASP A 47 -5.25 3.29 -1.42
CA ASP A 47 -4.47 3.52 -2.64
C ASP A 47 -5.33 3.62 -3.91
N ALA A 48 -6.43 2.84 -3.95
CA ALA A 48 -7.39 2.84 -5.04
C ALA A 48 -8.27 4.10 -5.10
N ALA A 49 -8.29 4.94 -4.06
CA ALA A 49 -9.12 6.15 -3.96
C ALA A 49 -8.34 7.44 -4.22
N THR A 50 -7.16 7.34 -4.84
CA THR A 50 -6.33 8.50 -5.17
C THR A 50 -7.00 9.39 -6.23
N THR A 51 -7.02 10.70 -5.99
CA THR A 51 -7.58 11.71 -6.88
C THR A 51 -6.77 11.74 -8.17
N TRP A 52 -7.46 11.69 -9.31
CA TRP A 52 -6.81 11.75 -10.62
C TRP A 52 -5.96 13.02 -10.77
N GLY A 53 -4.73 12.84 -11.25
CA GLY A 53 -3.78 13.94 -11.48
C GLY A 53 -2.91 14.31 -10.29
N THR A 54 -3.09 13.67 -9.13
CA THR A 54 -2.27 13.93 -7.94
C THR A 54 -1.01 13.06 -7.85
N SER A 55 -0.94 11.96 -8.60
CA SER A 55 0.27 11.14 -8.73
C SER A 55 1.29 11.76 -9.67
N LYS A 56 2.58 11.48 -9.45
CA LYS A 56 3.64 11.86 -10.39
C LYS A 56 3.57 10.99 -11.64
N ARG A 57 3.63 11.62 -12.83
CA ARG A 57 3.72 10.93 -14.11
C ARG A 57 4.96 11.39 -14.84
N ILE A 58 5.67 10.46 -15.46
CA ILE A 58 6.72 10.79 -16.43
C ILE A 58 6.05 11.26 -17.72
N ASN A 59 6.61 12.29 -18.35
CA ASN A 59 6.18 12.68 -19.70
C ASN A 59 6.48 11.52 -20.68
N ARG A 60 5.51 11.16 -21.54
CA ARG A 60 5.68 10.12 -22.55
C ARG A 60 6.93 10.34 -23.43
N GLU A 61 7.31 11.58 -23.70
CA GLU A 61 8.53 11.95 -24.44
C GLU A 61 9.82 11.58 -23.66
N GLU A 62 9.83 11.83 -22.35
CA GLU A 62 10.95 11.44 -21.47
C GLU A 62 11.03 9.92 -21.32
N LEU A 63 9.89 9.22 -21.29
CA LEU A 63 9.85 7.77 -21.26
C LEU A 63 10.32 7.16 -22.59
N ALA A 64 9.97 7.75 -23.73
CA ALA A 64 10.44 7.32 -25.05
C ALA A 64 11.97 7.43 -25.21
N ALA A 65 12.61 8.34 -24.46
CA ALA A 65 14.07 8.43 -24.40
C ALA A 65 14.72 7.32 -23.55
N VAL A 66 13.93 6.51 -22.84
CA VAL A 66 14.36 5.38 -21.99
C VAL A 66 13.87 4.03 -22.55
N ALA A 67 12.77 4.02 -23.32
CA ALA A 67 12.18 2.84 -23.91
C ALA A 67 12.61 2.66 -25.37
N VAL A 68 13.66 1.86 -25.61
CA VAL A 68 14.08 1.48 -26.97
C VAL A 68 13.65 0.06 -27.36
N ASP A 69 13.05 -0.71 -26.45
CA ASP A 69 12.67 -2.10 -26.69
C ASP A 69 11.18 -2.32 -26.41
N GLU A 70 10.44 -2.72 -27.45
CA GLU A 70 9.01 -3.00 -27.44
C GLU A 70 8.67 -4.29 -26.68
N THR A 71 9.67 -5.08 -26.29
CA THR A 71 9.50 -6.28 -25.46
C THR A 71 9.85 -5.98 -24.02
N LEU A 72 8.84 -5.69 -23.20
CA LEU A 72 8.91 -5.47 -21.74
C LEU A 72 9.44 -6.69 -20.93
N ALA A 73 10.11 -7.65 -21.58
CA ALA A 73 10.45 -8.92 -20.97
C ALA A 73 11.74 -8.88 -20.14
N ASN A 74 12.71 -8.00 -20.43
CA ASN A 74 13.91 -7.82 -19.60
C ASN A 74 14.56 -6.46 -19.93
N ALA A 75 14.02 -5.36 -19.39
CA ALA A 75 14.71 -4.07 -19.46
C ALA A 75 16.12 -4.22 -18.90
N HIS A 76 17.13 -3.80 -19.68
CA HIS A 76 18.49 -3.64 -19.16
C HIS A 76 18.41 -2.85 -17.86
N VAL A 77 19.02 -3.34 -16.78
CA VAL A 77 18.90 -2.76 -15.42
C VAL A 77 19.18 -1.24 -15.41
N SER A 78 20.01 -0.75 -16.32
CA SER A 78 20.29 0.68 -16.53
C SER A 78 19.06 1.51 -16.93
N ASP A 79 18.19 0.98 -17.78
CA ASP A 79 17.00 1.70 -18.26
C ASP A 79 15.91 1.69 -17.20
N MET A 80 15.80 0.59 -16.44
CA MET A 80 14.96 0.53 -15.26
C MET A 80 15.43 1.54 -14.20
N GLN A 81 16.72 1.61 -13.90
CA GLN A 81 17.28 2.59 -12.96
C GLN A 81 17.00 4.03 -13.40
N ARG A 82 17.11 4.31 -14.70
CA ARG A 82 16.79 5.64 -15.26
C ARG A 82 15.29 5.96 -15.17
N ALA A 83 14.42 5.00 -15.49
CA ALA A 83 12.97 5.14 -15.33
C ALA A 83 12.58 5.35 -13.86
N VAL A 84 13.24 4.64 -12.94
CA VAL A 84 13.06 4.80 -11.48
C VAL A 84 13.47 6.20 -11.02
N ALA A 85 14.63 6.69 -11.47
CA ALA A 85 15.11 8.04 -11.15
C ALA A 85 14.16 9.14 -11.67
N LEU A 86 13.50 8.91 -12.80
CA LEU A 86 12.51 9.84 -13.35
C LEU A 86 11.14 9.74 -12.64
N GLY A 87 10.90 8.68 -11.85
CA GLY A 87 9.68 8.49 -11.06
C GLY A 87 8.59 7.70 -11.79
N ALA A 88 8.96 6.78 -12.68
CA ALA A 88 8.01 5.99 -13.51
C ALA A 88 7.02 5.20 -12.67
N TRP A 89 7.50 4.76 -11.51
CA TRP A 89 6.82 3.92 -10.52
C TRP A 89 5.94 4.72 -9.56
N GLN A 90 5.88 6.04 -9.67
CA GLN A 90 5.09 6.90 -8.76
C GLN A 90 3.67 7.20 -9.26
N ILE A 91 3.26 6.57 -10.37
CA ILE A 91 1.98 6.81 -11.04
C ILE A 91 0.76 6.43 -10.19
N ASP A 92 0.94 5.54 -9.22
CA ASP A 92 -0.08 5.00 -8.32
C ASP A 92 -0.02 5.58 -6.89
N GLN A 93 0.77 6.63 -6.66
CA GLN A 93 1.12 7.15 -5.32
C GLN A 93 0.49 8.52 -5.01
N GLY A 94 -0.72 8.75 -5.53
CA GLY A 94 -1.43 10.03 -5.43
C GLY A 94 -1.98 10.35 -4.03
N VAL A 95 -2.76 11.43 -3.98
CA VAL A 95 -3.45 11.90 -2.79
C VAL A 95 -4.86 11.34 -2.77
N THR A 96 -5.23 10.67 -1.69
CA THR A 96 -6.59 10.23 -1.39
C THR A 96 -7.33 11.36 -0.67
N GLU A 97 -8.39 11.88 -1.28
CA GLU A 97 -9.18 13.04 -0.80
C GLU A 97 -10.64 12.67 -0.49
N ILE A 98 -10.85 11.52 0.14
CA ILE A 98 -12.15 11.12 0.67
C ILE A 98 -12.28 11.55 2.13
N ASP A 99 -13.52 11.81 2.58
CA ASP A 99 -13.79 12.01 3.99
C ASP A 99 -13.60 10.72 4.81
N GLU A 100 -13.48 10.88 6.13
CA GLU A 100 -13.25 9.76 7.03
C GLU A 100 -14.43 8.80 7.08
N GLU A 101 -15.66 9.31 6.91
CA GLU A 101 -16.87 8.49 6.85
C GLU A 101 -16.78 7.49 5.69
N THR A 102 -16.40 7.97 4.50
CA THR A 102 -16.18 7.15 3.31
C THR A 102 -15.00 6.20 3.49
N LEU A 103 -13.89 6.67 4.07
CA LEU A 103 -12.73 5.83 4.36
C LEU A 103 -13.12 4.64 5.25
N ARG A 104 -13.92 4.89 6.29
CA ARG A 104 -14.42 3.89 7.24
C ARG A 104 -15.47 2.97 6.63
N ALA A 105 -16.38 3.50 5.82
CA ALA A 105 -17.44 2.72 5.22
C ALA A 105 -16.97 1.83 4.07
N VAL A 106 -15.98 2.28 3.29
CA VAL A 106 -15.58 1.62 2.03
C VAL A 106 -14.25 0.89 2.14
N HIS A 107 -13.20 1.53 2.69
CA HIS A 107 -11.84 1.03 2.57
C HIS A 107 -11.36 0.25 3.80
N LEU A 108 -11.84 0.57 4.99
CA LEU A 108 -11.47 -0.11 6.24
C LEU A 108 -12.12 -1.49 6.48
N PRO A 109 -13.35 -1.81 6.01
CA PRO A 109 -13.97 -3.10 6.33
C PRO A 109 -13.17 -4.35 5.88
N PRO A 110 -12.50 -4.37 4.72
CA PRO A 110 -11.63 -5.49 4.34
C PRO A 110 -10.48 -5.74 5.32
N TYR A 111 -9.86 -4.67 5.85
CA TYR A 111 -8.79 -4.80 6.84
C TYR A 111 -9.30 -5.31 8.17
N LEU A 112 -10.45 -4.81 8.64
CA LEU A 112 -11.07 -5.34 9.86
C LEU A 112 -11.41 -6.83 9.72
N ALA A 113 -11.90 -7.25 8.56
CA ALA A 113 -12.17 -8.66 8.28
C ALA A 113 -10.88 -9.50 8.28
N ALA A 114 -9.81 -9.02 7.64
CA ALA A 114 -8.51 -9.69 7.63
C ALA A 114 -7.88 -9.80 9.03
N ILE A 115 -7.97 -8.75 9.86
CA ILE A 115 -7.50 -8.76 11.25
C ILE A 115 -8.27 -9.80 12.07
N LYS A 116 -9.61 -9.82 11.94
CA LYS A 116 -10.45 -10.83 12.60
C LYS A 116 -10.16 -12.26 12.12
N ALA A 117 -9.69 -12.42 10.88
CA ALA A 117 -9.23 -13.70 10.34
C ALA A 117 -7.81 -14.09 10.81
N GLY A 118 -7.16 -13.23 11.59
CA GLY A 118 -5.85 -13.50 12.18
C GLY A 118 -4.66 -12.98 11.38
N ALA A 119 -4.84 -12.00 10.50
CA ALA A 119 -3.71 -11.36 9.82
C ALA A 119 -2.76 -10.70 10.83
N LEU A 120 -1.44 -10.97 10.72
CA LEU A 120 -0.40 -10.41 11.60
C LEU A 120 0.58 -9.48 10.89
N ASN A 121 0.46 -9.30 9.58
CA ASN A 121 1.26 -8.32 8.84
C ASN A 121 0.40 -7.51 7.87
N ILE A 122 0.65 -6.19 7.85
CA ILE A 122 -0.02 -5.25 6.96
C ILE A 122 1.04 -4.35 6.32
N MET A 123 1.01 -4.22 4.99
CA MET A 123 1.87 -3.31 4.25
C MET A 123 1.19 -1.95 4.08
N VAL A 124 1.90 -0.87 4.40
CA VAL A 124 1.37 0.51 4.32
C VAL A 124 1.47 1.05 2.90
N SER A 125 0.41 1.71 2.42
CA SER A 125 0.25 2.29 1.09
C SER A 125 1.22 3.44 0.80
N TYR A 126 1.63 3.62 -0.45
CA TYR A 126 2.36 4.82 -0.89
C TYR A 126 1.53 6.12 -0.88
N SER A 127 0.20 5.98 -0.97
CA SER A 127 -0.70 7.12 -1.09
C SER A 127 -0.58 8.05 0.12
N SER A 128 -1.20 9.22 0.00
CA SER A 128 -1.41 10.12 1.14
C SER A 128 -2.90 10.28 1.40
N TRP A 129 -3.27 10.70 2.60
CA TRP A 129 -4.64 11.13 2.91
C TRP A 129 -4.60 12.55 3.46
N GLY A 130 -5.36 13.45 2.82
CA GLY A 130 -5.25 14.88 3.08
C GLY A 130 -3.84 15.45 2.86
N GLY A 131 -3.05 14.84 1.96
CA GLY A 131 -1.68 15.22 1.65
C GLY A 131 -0.59 14.62 2.54
N LEU A 132 -0.93 14.07 3.72
CA LEU A 132 0.04 13.39 4.58
C LEU A 132 0.24 11.93 4.14
N ARG A 133 1.49 11.55 3.87
CA ARG A 133 1.90 10.19 3.46
C ARG A 133 1.39 9.15 4.45
N MET A 134 0.86 8.02 3.96
CA MET A 134 0.32 6.95 4.81
C MET A 134 1.35 6.41 5.81
N HIS A 135 2.63 6.31 5.42
CA HIS A 135 3.73 5.95 6.33
C HIS A 135 3.96 6.94 7.48
N ALA A 136 3.38 8.14 7.43
CA ALA A 136 3.42 9.14 8.49
C ALA A 136 2.05 9.34 9.20
N GLN A 137 1.02 8.57 8.83
CA GLN A 137 -0.34 8.72 9.37
C GLN A 137 -0.49 8.07 10.75
N LYS A 138 0.01 8.72 11.80
CA LYS A 138 -0.13 8.20 13.18
C LYS A 138 -1.58 7.87 13.55
N TYR A 139 -2.50 8.73 13.16
CA TYR A 139 -3.92 8.53 13.41
C TYR A 139 -4.42 7.19 12.83
N LEU A 140 -4.17 6.93 11.55
CA LEU A 140 -4.63 5.71 10.89
C LEU A 140 -3.84 4.47 11.33
N LEU A 141 -2.52 4.56 11.41
CA LEU A 141 -1.65 3.42 11.69
C LEU A 141 -1.66 2.99 13.16
N THR A 142 -1.76 3.93 14.09
CA THR A 142 -1.75 3.64 15.52
C THR A 142 -3.14 3.74 16.13
N ASP A 143 -3.77 4.91 16.03
CA ASP A 143 -4.99 5.17 16.81
C ASP A 143 -6.17 4.33 16.27
N VAL A 144 -6.37 4.27 14.95
CA VAL A 144 -7.42 3.44 14.30
C VAL A 144 -7.00 1.98 14.21
N LEU A 145 -5.91 1.67 13.51
CA LEU A 145 -5.59 0.27 13.18
C LEU A 145 -5.21 -0.58 14.40
N LYS A 146 -4.30 -0.07 15.25
CA LYS A 146 -3.85 -0.80 16.45
C LYS A 146 -4.77 -0.57 17.64
N GLY A 147 -5.23 0.67 17.83
CA GLY A 147 -6.12 1.05 18.92
C GLY A 147 -7.55 0.55 18.72
N GLU A 148 -8.30 1.16 17.81
CA GLU A 148 -9.71 0.84 17.60
C GLU A 148 -9.93 -0.58 17.06
N TYR A 149 -9.12 -1.02 16.09
CA TYR A 149 -9.31 -2.30 15.40
C TYR A 149 -8.54 -3.46 16.04
N GLY A 150 -7.72 -3.18 17.05
CA GLY A 150 -7.02 -4.19 17.83
C GLY A 150 -5.98 -4.99 17.04
N PHE A 151 -5.41 -4.43 15.96
CA PHE A 151 -4.34 -5.10 15.23
C PHE A 151 -3.11 -5.30 16.12
N SER A 152 -2.78 -6.58 16.37
CA SER A 152 -1.67 -6.98 17.26
C SER A 152 -0.42 -7.46 16.51
N GLY A 153 -0.39 -7.32 15.18
CA GLY A 153 0.73 -7.69 14.35
C GLY A 153 1.75 -6.56 14.20
N PHE A 154 2.51 -6.60 13.10
CA PHE A 154 3.46 -5.54 12.75
C PHE A 154 3.18 -4.97 11.36
N LEU A 155 3.56 -3.71 11.16
CA LEU A 155 3.45 -3.04 9.86
C LEU A 155 4.76 -3.17 9.11
N VAL A 156 4.68 -3.21 7.78
CA VAL A 156 5.84 -3.13 6.89
C VAL A 156 5.66 -1.99 5.91
N SER A 157 6.73 -1.26 5.61
CA SER A 157 6.68 -0.25 4.55
C SER A 157 6.62 -0.92 3.18
N ASP A 158 5.92 -0.30 2.24
CA ASP A 158 6.15 -0.56 0.82
C ASP A 158 7.57 -0.09 0.41
N TRP A 159 7.99 -0.48 -0.78
CA TRP A 159 9.36 -0.35 -1.26
C TRP A 159 9.88 1.09 -1.21
N GLU A 160 10.86 1.36 -0.34
CA GLU A 160 11.43 2.70 -0.16
C GLU A 160 10.40 3.82 0.17
N ALA A 161 9.18 3.47 0.61
CA ALA A 161 8.12 4.46 0.79
C ALA A 161 8.42 5.47 1.90
N VAL A 162 9.14 5.04 2.93
CA VAL A 162 9.53 5.87 4.07
C VAL A 162 10.29 7.12 3.62
N GLN A 163 11.20 7.00 2.64
CA GLN A 163 12.01 8.14 2.18
C GLN A 163 11.21 9.22 1.44
N GLN A 164 9.92 9.00 1.18
CA GLN A 164 9.03 9.97 0.55
C GLN A 164 8.30 10.87 1.55
N ILE A 165 8.57 10.72 2.85
CA ILE A 165 7.96 11.53 3.91
C ILE A 165 8.65 12.90 4.00
N ASP A 166 9.98 12.92 4.02
CA ASP A 166 10.80 14.11 4.22
C ASP A 166 12.13 13.99 3.44
N PRO A 167 12.71 15.10 2.91
CA PRO A 167 14.01 15.09 2.26
C PRO A 167 15.16 14.53 3.12
N ASP A 168 15.08 14.68 4.45
CA ASP A 168 16.02 14.05 5.39
C ASP A 168 15.56 12.63 5.74
N LEU A 169 16.35 11.63 5.34
CA LEU A 169 16.03 10.22 5.58
C LEU A 169 15.87 9.89 7.06
N LYS A 170 16.66 10.51 7.94
CA LYS A 170 16.54 10.27 9.39
C LYS A 170 15.19 10.75 9.91
N THR A 171 14.76 11.93 9.49
CA THR A 171 13.44 12.50 9.82
C THR A 171 12.32 11.60 9.28
N SER A 172 12.43 11.13 8.04
CA SER A 172 11.51 10.16 7.45
C SER A 172 11.38 8.88 8.29
N VAL A 173 12.50 8.25 8.64
CA VAL A 173 12.53 7.02 9.45
C VAL A 173 11.88 7.23 10.82
N VAL A 174 12.30 8.27 11.55
CA VAL A 174 11.75 8.59 12.88
C VAL A 174 10.25 8.86 12.80
N THR A 175 9.80 9.61 11.80
CA THR A 175 8.38 9.93 11.60
C THR A 175 7.57 8.66 11.36
N SER A 176 8.07 7.75 10.51
CA SER A 176 7.36 6.50 10.19
C SER A 176 7.22 5.56 11.40
N ILE A 177 8.30 5.39 12.17
CA ILE A 177 8.30 4.58 13.39
C ILE A 177 7.32 5.17 14.40
N ASN A 178 7.36 6.50 14.62
CA ASN A 178 6.46 7.17 15.56
C ASN A 178 5.00 7.16 15.11
N ALA A 179 4.73 7.06 13.81
CA ALA A 179 3.38 6.88 13.28
C ALA A 179 2.84 5.47 13.57
N GLY A 180 3.72 4.50 13.77
CA GLY A 180 3.37 3.13 14.11
C GLY A 180 3.81 2.09 13.09
N LEU A 181 4.66 2.45 12.13
CA LEU A 181 5.36 1.46 11.31
C LEU A 181 6.22 0.55 12.20
#